data_AF-A0A359F4C0-F1
#
_entry.id   AF-A0A359F4C0-F1
#
_cell.length_a   1.000
_cell.length_b   1.000
_cell.length_c   1.000
_cell.angle_alpha   90.00
_cell.angle_beta   90.00
_cell.angle_gamma   90.00
#
_symmetry.space_group_name_H-M   'P 1'
#
loop_
_entity.id
_entity.type
_entity.pdbx_description
1 polymer ?
#
loop_
_entity_poly.entity_id
_entity_poly.type
_entity_poly.pdbx_seq_one_letter_code
_entity_poly.pdbx_strand_id
1 'polypeptide(L)' 'MTDLQRVAFIAGASSGIGAATALLLAAHGHPVALGARRIDRCEALVAEIVGSGGTALAVSLDVADDESVSAAIATAEA' A
#
# COMPACT_ATOMS: atom_id res chain seq x y z
N MET A 1 -8.86 6.94 -23.78
CA MET A 1 -7.64 7.00 -22.94
C MET A 1 -8.05 6.53 -21.57
N THR A 2 -7.73 5.29 -21.23
CA THR A 2 -7.82 4.79 -19.85
C THR A 2 -6.98 5.71 -18.98
N ASP A 3 -7.64 6.41 -18.07
CA ASP A 3 -6.98 7.27 -17.09
C ASP A 3 -5.97 6.41 -16.34
N LEU A 4 -4.69 6.80 -16.35
CA LEU A 4 -3.63 6.09 -15.64
C LEU A 4 -4.03 6.00 -14.17
N GLN A 5 -4.40 4.80 -13.70
CA GLN A 5 -4.81 4.60 -12.32
C GLN A 5 -3.64 4.94 -11.41
N ARG A 6 -3.77 6.07 -10.68
CA ARG A 6 -2.74 6.54 -9.75
C ARG A 6 -2.54 5.53 -8.64
N VAL A 7 -1.30 5.43 -8.15
CA VAL A 7 -0.96 4.63 -6.98
C VAL A 7 -1.64 5.24 -5.75
N ALA A 8 -2.35 4.42 -4.98
CA ALA A 8 -2.89 4.83 -3.69
C ALA A 8 -1.94 4.41 -2.56
N PHE A 9 -1.35 5.38 -1.88
CA PHE A 9 -0.54 5.14 -0.69
C PHE A 9 -1.42 5.11 0.55
N ILE A 10 -1.43 3.97 1.26
CA ILE A 10 -2.25 3.78 2.47
C ILE A 10 -1.32 3.65 3.68
N ALA A 11 -1.29 4.68 4.52
CA ALA A 11 -0.66 4.61 5.83
C ALA A 11 -1.55 3.81 6.81
N GLY A 12 -0.91 3.04 7.70
CA GLY A 12 -1.64 2.18 8.64
C GLY A 12 -2.28 0.96 7.99
N ALA A 13 -1.76 0.49 6.85
CA ALA A 13 -2.34 -0.60 6.07
C ALA A 13 -2.32 -1.98 6.76
N SER A 14 -1.54 -2.16 7.84
CA SER A 14 -1.33 -3.47 8.49
C SER A 14 -2.56 -4.14 9.11
N SER A 15 -3.71 -3.46 9.22
CA SER A 15 -4.96 -4.03 9.77
C SER A 15 -6.15 -3.08 9.63
N GLY A 16 -7.36 -3.58 9.90
CA GLY A 16 -8.56 -2.76 10.10
C GLY A 16 -8.94 -1.95 8.86
N ILE A 17 -9.25 -0.66 9.04
CA ILE A 17 -9.71 0.21 7.97
C ILE A 17 -8.67 0.35 6.85
N GLY A 18 -7.38 0.50 7.20
CA GLY A 18 -6.32 0.61 6.19
C GLY A 18 -6.24 -0.62 5.28
N ALA A 19 -6.31 -1.82 5.87
CA ALA A 19 -6.32 -3.07 5.12
C ALA A 19 -7.57 -3.20 4.24
N ALA A 20 -8.75 -2.89 4.77
CA ALA A 20 -10.01 -2.94 4.03
C ALA A 20 -10.01 -1.95 2.84
N THR A 21 -9.47 -0.75 3.03
CA THR A 21 -9.33 0.25 1.96
C THR A 21 -8.36 -0.22 0.88
N ALA A 22 -7.24 -0.84 1.25
CA ALA A 22 -6.28 -1.40 0.30
C ALA A 22 -6.92 -2.46 -0.59
N LEU A 23 -7.65 -3.41 0.00
CA LEU A 23 -8.37 -4.45 -0.72
C LEU A 23 -9.41 -3.86 -1.66
N LEU A 24 -10.19 -2.88 -1.18
CA LEU A 24 -11.22 -2.21 -1.98
C LEU A 24 -10.62 -1.51 -3.20
N LEU A 25 -9.57 -0.70 -3.01
CA LEU A 25 -8.93 0.03 -4.10
C LEU A 25 -8.28 -0.91 -5.11
N ALA A 26 -7.60 -1.95 -4.63
CA ALA A 26 -7.00 -2.95 -5.50
C ALA A 26 -8.05 -3.71 -6.32
N ALA A 27 -9.20 -4.06 -5.73
CA ALA A 27 -10.31 -4.67 -6.45
C ALA A 27 -10.93 -3.77 -7.54
N HIS A 28 -10.76 -2.45 -7.43
CA HIS A 28 -11.15 -1.48 -8.46
C HIS A 28 -10.03 -1.20 -9.48
N GLY A 29 -8.90 -1.94 -9.42
CA GLY A 29 -7.81 -1.84 -10.39
C GLY A 29 -6.76 -0.77 -10.08
N HIS A 30 -6.81 -0.16 -8.89
CA HIS A 30 -5.74 0.76 -8.46
C HIS A 30 -4.53 -0.02 -7.93
N PRO A 31 -3.30 0.33 -8.34
CA PRO A 31 -2.10 -0.08 -7.63
C PRO A 31 -2.09 0.52 -6.22
N VAL A 32 -1.70 -0.26 -5.22
CA VAL A 32 -1.67 0.20 -3.82
C VAL A 32 -0.30 0.05 -3.18
N ALA A 33 0.15 1.07 -2.44
CA ALA A 33 1.35 1.01 -1.61
C ALA A 33 0.94 0.99 -0.13
N LEU A 34 1.38 -0.03 0.60
CA LEU A 34 0.90 -0.37 1.94
C LEU A 34 1.96 -0.01 2.98
N GLY A 35 1.80 1.17 3.59
CA GLY A 35 2.71 1.70 4.60
C GLY A 35 2.32 1.31 6.02
N ALA A 36 3.19 0.62 6.75
CA ALA A 36 3.04 0.43 8.21
C ALA A 36 4.35 0.06 8.90
N ARG A 37 4.39 0.18 10.24
CA ARG A 37 5.51 -0.30 11.07
C ARG A 37 5.67 -1.82 11.07
N ARG A 38 4.56 -2.55 10.96
CA ARG A 38 4.54 -4.02 10.92
C ARG A 38 4.52 -4.47 9.47
N ILE A 39 5.70 -4.49 8.85
CA ILE A 39 5.85 -4.78 7.42
C ILE A 39 5.40 -6.19 7.05
N ASP A 40 5.60 -7.16 7.93
CA ASP A 40 5.16 -8.55 7.81
C ASP A 40 3.65 -8.66 7.50
N ARG A 41 2.84 -7.84 8.15
CA ARG A 41 1.39 -7.80 7.90
C ARG A 41 1.04 -7.15 6.57
N CYS A 42 1.81 -6.14 6.15
CA CYS A 42 1.64 -5.55 4.82
C CYS A 42 2.02 -6.54 3.73
N GLU A 43 3.10 -7.29 3.89
CA GLU A 43 3.54 -8.33 2.93
C GLU A 43 2.49 -9.43 2.76
N ALA A 44 1.87 -9.89 3.86
CA ALA A 44 0.76 -10.84 3.78
C ALA A 44 -0.43 -10.28 2.98
N LEU A 45 -0.76 -9.00 3.18
CA LEU A 45 -1.83 -8.32 2.45
C LEU A 45 -1.46 -8.08 0.97
N VAL A 46 -0.19 -7.79 0.66
CA VAL A 46 0.31 -7.75 -0.73
C VAL A 46 0.09 -9.10 -1.40
N ALA A 47 0.45 -10.20 -0.73
CA ALA A 47 0.27 -11.54 -1.30
C ALA A 47 -1.21 -11.85 -1.59
N GLU A 48 -2.13 -11.43 -0.72
CA GLU A 48 -3.58 -11.56 -0.95
C GLU A 48 -4.06 -10.74 -2.17
N ILE A 49 -3.63 -9.48 -2.28
CA ILE A 49 -4.00 -8.60 -3.39
C ILE A 49 -3.45 -9.11 -4.72
N VAL A 50 -2.18 -9.48 -4.75
CA VAL A 50 -1.51 -10.03 -5.95
C VAL A 50 -2.11 -11.38 -6.33
N GLY A 51 -2.41 -12.23 -5.35
CA GLY A 51 -3.12 -13.50 -5.57
C GLY A 51 -4.51 -13.31 -6.17
N SER A 52 -5.13 -12.15 -5.96
CA SER A 52 -6.42 -11.76 -6.54
C SER A 52 -6.28 -11.00 -7.87
N GLY A 53 -5.06 -10.89 -8.42
CA GLY A 53 -4.76 -10.23 -9.70
C GLY A 53 -4.56 -8.70 -9.61
N GLY A 54 -4.48 -8.13 -8.41
CA GLY A 54 -4.17 -6.71 -8.21
C GLY A 54 -2.67 -6.42 -8.15
N THR A 55 -2.31 -5.14 -8.03
CA THR A 55 -0.93 -4.67 -7.89
C THR A 55 -0.74 -4.04 -6.51
N ALA A 56 0.22 -4.53 -5.72
CA ALA A 56 0.50 -4.00 -4.40
C ALA A 56 1.99 -4.03 -4.04
N LEU A 57 2.41 -3.09 -3.20
CA LEU A 57 3.75 -2.98 -2.64
C LEU A 57 3.67 -2.77 -1.12
N ALA A 58 4.50 -3.48 -0.34
CA ALA A 58 4.64 -3.24 1.09
C ALA A 58 5.79 -2.26 1.35
N VAL A 59 5.56 -1.27 2.21
CA VAL A 59 6.55 -0.24 2.53
C VAL A 59 6.64 -0.09 4.06
N SER A 60 7.86 -0.13 4.61
CA SER A 60 8.07 0.20 6.02
C SER A 60 7.76 1.67 6.24
N LEU A 61 6.92 1.98 7.22
CA LEU A 61 6.51 3.35 7.51
C LEU A 61 6.27 3.55 9.01
N ASP A 62 6.99 4.49 9.60
CA ASP A 62 6.58 5.17 10.83
C ASP A 62 6.14 6.59 10.52
N VAL A 63 4.84 6.87 10.65
CA VAL A 63 4.27 8.18 10.31
C VAL A 63 4.68 9.30 11.26
N ALA A 64 5.29 8.97 12.40
CA ALA A 64 5.82 9.93 13.36
C ALA A 64 7.26 10.38 13.02
N ASP A 65 7.88 9.80 11.99
CA ASP A 65 9.24 10.09 11.55
C ASP A 65 9.22 10.63 10.11
N ASP A 66 9.57 11.90 9.95
CA ASP A 66 9.57 12.59 8.65
C ASP A 66 10.54 11.96 7.63
N GLU A 67 11.66 11.39 8.09
CA GLU A 67 12.60 10.69 7.22
C GLU A 67 11.98 9.37 6.74
N SER A 68 11.32 8.64 7.64
CA SER A 68 10.57 7.43 7.29
C SER A 68 9.47 7.72 6.27
N VAL A 69 8.71 8.81 6.45
CA VAL A 69 7.67 9.22 5.50
C VAL A 69 8.28 9.53 4.13
N SER A 70 9.36 10.32 4.08
CA SER A 70 10.02 10.71 2.84
C SER A 70 10.56 9.50 2.07
N ALA A 71 11.21 8.56 2.76
CA ALA A 71 11.71 7.33 2.17
C ALA A 71 10.58 6.42 1.67
N ALA A 72 9.46 6.34 2.40
CA ALA A 72 8.32 5.53 2.03
C ALA A 72 7.62 6.05 0.76
N ILE A 73 7.47 7.37 0.64
CA ILE A 73 6.90 7.99 -0.56
C ILE A 73 7.82 7.79 -1.77
N ALA A 74 9.13 8.03 -1.62
CA ALA A 74 10.09 7.77 -2.70
C ALA A 74 10.07 6.31 -3.19
N THR A 75 9.84 5.37 -2.27
CA THR A 75 9.69 3.94 -2.62
C THR A 75 8.39 3.66 -3.37
N ALA A 76 7.30 4.36 -3.04
CA ALA A 76 6.00 4.17 -3.69
C ALA A 76 5.88 4.85 -5.07
N GLU A 77 6.74 5.81 -5.37
CA GLU A 77 6.81 6.53 -6.65
C GLU A 77 7.71 5.84 -7.71
N ALA A 78 8.53 4.88 -7.29
CA ALA A 78 9.48 4.15 -8.15
C ALA A 78 8.79 3.11 -9.05
#